data_AF-A0A2H3AC81-F1
#
_entry.id   AF-A0A2H3AC81-F1
#
_cell.length_a   1.000
_cell.length_b   1.000
_cell.length_c   1.000
_cell.angle_alpha   90.00
_cell.angle_beta   90.00
_cell.angle_gamma   90.00
#
_symmetry.space_group_name_H-M   'P 1'
#
loop_
_entity.id
_entity.type
_entity.pdbx_description
1 polymer ?
#
loop_
_entity_poly.entity_id
_entity_poly.type
_entity_poly.pdbx_seq_one_letter_code
_entity_poly.pdbx_strand_id
1 'polypeptide(L)'
;MESLFGREFASPEDARAALDAAAQQAGYSFTKHRSRPNSVEFRCSKGRNFNSQQNPHLPESRRRQTSSQMTGCPYKLVVSRQHPLAQWVIRRTRNDESNEHNHPALPPAAHCRYRNMAIEKRKEKIISLFDAGVKPMQILKQLQLETGCHAKGLTRYDVYNAIRKYRQQQV
;
A
#
# COMPACT_ATOMS: atom_id res chain seq x y z
N MET A 1 5.37 11.08 -11.31
CA MET A 1 6.20 10.91 -10.09
C MET A 1 7.27 11.99 -10.00
N GLU A 2 7.90 12.36 -11.12
CA GLU A 2 8.94 13.39 -11.16
C GLU A 2 8.46 14.78 -10.74
N SER A 3 7.20 15.13 -11.06
CA SER A 3 6.56 16.39 -10.65
C SER A 3 6.40 16.59 -9.14
N LEU A 4 6.67 15.56 -8.32
CA LEU A 4 6.65 15.67 -6.87
C LEU A 4 8.02 16.00 -6.27
N PHE A 5 9.12 15.82 -7.02
CA PHE A 5 10.45 16.11 -6.50
C PHE A 5 10.62 17.62 -6.33
N GLY A 6 11.15 18.02 -5.17
CA GLY A 6 11.30 19.44 -4.82
C GLY A 6 10.04 20.12 -4.31
N ARG A 7 8.87 19.45 -4.35
CA ARG A 7 7.64 19.98 -3.76
C ARG A 7 7.71 19.95 -2.23
N GLU A 8 7.25 21.02 -1.61
CA GLU A 8 7.21 21.21 -0.16
C GLU A 8 5.86 20.79 0.42
N PHE A 9 5.90 20.23 1.63
CA PHE A 9 4.76 19.71 2.36
C PHE A 9 4.85 20.11 3.83
N ALA A 10 3.70 20.38 4.44
CA ALA A 10 3.61 20.74 5.86
C ALA A 10 3.95 19.55 6.77
N SER A 11 3.51 18.34 6.40
CA SER A 11 3.73 17.12 7.17
C SER A 11 4.29 15.97 6.31
N PRO A 12 4.96 14.97 6.92
CA PRO A 12 5.40 13.78 6.19
C PRO A 12 4.21 12.93 5.73
N GLU A 13 3.07 13.01 6.41
CA GLU A 13 1.81 12.37 6.02
C GLU A 13 1.24 12.97 4.73
N ASP A 14 1.27 14.30 4.58
CA ASP A 14 0.83 14.98 3.35
C ASP A 14 1.73 14.61 2.16
N ALA A 15 3.04 14.64 2.38
CA ALA A 15 4.01 14.17 1.38
C ALA A 15 3.74 12.72 0.99
N ARG A 16 3.38 11.87 1.97
CA ARG A 16 3.03 10.47 1.73
C ARG A 16 1.75 10.32 0.91
N ALA A 17 0.72 11.10 1.21
CA ALA A 17 -0.54 11.08 0.47
C ALA A 17 -0.36 11.53 -0.98
N ALA A 18 0.39 12.61 -1.21
CA ALA A 18 0.74 13.08 -2.55
C ALA A 18 1.57 12.03 -3.32
N LEU A 19 2.53 11.41 -2.64
CA LEU A 19 3.33 10.31 -3.22
C LEU A 19 2.45 9.12 -3.61
N ASP A 20 1.54 8.69 -2.75
CA ASP A 20 0.63 7.59 -3.06
C ASP A 20 -0.29 7.90 -4.23
N ALA A 21 -0.82 9.13 -4.32
CA ALA A 21 -1.66 9.53 -5.45
C ALA A 21 -0.91 9.44 -6.78
N ALA A 22 0.31 9.99 -6.84
CA ALA A 22 1.13 9.93 -8.05
C ALA A 22 1.61 8.51 -8.37
N ALA A 23 1.97 7.73 -7.35
CA ALA A 23 2.42 6.35 -7.52
C ALA A 23 1.28 5.44 -7.99
N GLN A 24 0.08 5.65 -7.47
CA GLN A 24 -1.12 4.91 -7.87
C GLN A 24 -1.43 5.13 -9.35
N GLN A 25 -1.34 6.38 -9.82
CA GLN A 25 -1.52 6.70 -11.24
C GLN A 25 -0.43 6.07 -12.11
N ALA A 26 0.81 6.02 -11.63
CA ALA A 26 1.94 5.40 -12.33
C ALA A 26 1.97 3.86 -12.20
N GLY A 27 1.08 3.24 -11.43
CA GLY A 27 1.01 1.78 -11.24
C GLY A 27 2.06 1.20 -10.28
N TYR A 28 2.67 2.03 -9.45
CA TYR A 28 3.65 1.63 -8.44
C TYR A 28 3.08 1.79 -7.04
N SER A 29 3.69 1.15 -6.04
CA SER A 29 3.35 1.39 -4.63
C SER A 29 4.59 1.39 -3.76
N PHE A 30 4.60 2.27 -2.77
CA PHE A 30 5.73 2.43 -1.86
C PHE A 30 5.42 1.88 -0.47
N THR A 31 6.46 1.52 0.26
CA THR A 31 6.41 1.12 1.67
C THR A 31 7.50 1.84 2.42
N LYS A 32 7.23 2.21 3.68
CA LYS A 32 8.22 2.83 4.56
C LYS A 32 9.38 1.85 4.76
N HIS A 33 10.60 2.31 4.48
CA HIS A 33 11.82 1.53 4.65
C HIS A 33 12.51 1.89 5.96
N ARG A 34 12.84 3.18 6.14
CA ARG A 34 13.56 3.68 7.30
C ARG A 34 12.97 5.02 7.74
N SER A 35 12.83 5.22 9.05
CA SER A 35 12.41 6.49 9.64
C SER A 35 13.55 7.07 10.47
N ARG A 36 13.75 8.37 10.35
CA ARG A 36 14.60 9.20 11.22
C ARG A 36 13.81 10.48 11.55
N PRO A 37 14.20 11.25 12.58
CA PRO A 37 13.45 12.45 13.01
C PRO A 37 13.18 13.48 11.91
N ASN A 38 14.09 13.61 10.93
CA ASN A 38 14.00 14.56 9.82
C ASN A 38 13.94 13.90 8.44
N SER A 39 13.82 12.57 8.36
CA SER A 39 13.77 11.87 7.07
C SER A 39 13.01 10.56 7.14
N VAL A 40 12.15 10.29 6.16
CA VAL A 40 11.51 9.01 5.93
C VAL A 40 11.90 8.51 4.55
N GLU A 41 12.60 7.38 4.52
CA GLU A 41 12.94 6.68 3.29
C GLU A 41 11.81 5.72 2.93
N PHE A 42 11.40 5.75 1.68
CA PHE A 42 10.43 4.84 1.09
C PHE A 42 11.12 3.97 0.04
N ARG A 43 10.70 2.71 -0.04
CA ARG A 43 11.12 1.75 -1.06
C ARG A 43 9.91 1.26 -1.84
N CYS A 44 10.11 0.79 -3.07
CA CYS A 44 9.06 0.06 -3.79
C CYS A 44 8.56 -1.13 -2.94
N SER A 45 7.26 -1.40 -2.98
CA SER A 45 6.64 -2.54 -2.27
C SER A 45 7.21 -3.90 -2.72
N LYS A 46 7.67 -3.99 -3.96
CA LYS A 46 8.36 -5.15 -4.53
C LYS A 46 9.88 -5.15 -4.26
N GLY A 47 10.39 -4.18 -3.51
CA GLY A 47 11.83 -3.94 -3.32
C GLY A 47 12.57 -4.85 -2.34
N ARG A 48 11.87 -5.80 -1.72
CA ARG A 48 12.52 -6.81 -0.86
C ARG A 48 12.92 -8.02 -1.70
N ASN A 49 13.87 -8.81 -1.23
CA ASN A 49 14.14 -10.14 -1.76
C ASN A 49 13.25 -11.16 -1.06
N PHE A 50 12.67 -12.09 -1.81
CA PHE A 50 11.93 -13.20 -1.22
C PHE A 50 12.91 -14.12 -0.47
N ASN A 51 12.68 -14.30 0.82
CA ASN A 51 13.38 -15.31 1.61
C ASN A 51 12.34 -16.35 2.05
N SER A 52 12.54 -17.60 1.64
CA SER A 52 11.65 -18.70 1.99
C SER A 52 11.77 -18.98 3.49
N GLN A 53 10.66 -18.82 4.23
CA GLN A 53 10.55 -19.23 5.63
C GLN A 53 9.97 -20.65 5.76
N GLN A 54 10.03 -21.44 4.68
CA GLN A 54 9.54 -22.81 4.72
C GLN A 54 10.36 -23.62 5.72
N ASN A 55 9.67 -24.31 6.62
CA ASN A 55 10.33 -25.24 7.52
C ASN A 55 10.84 -26.44 6.70
N PRO A 56 12.17 -26.65 6.60
CA PRO A 56 12.74 -27.75 5.81
C PRO A 56 12.38 -29.12 6.39
N HIS A 57 11.91 -29.21 7.63
CA HIS A 57 11.51 -30.45 8.28
C HIS A 57 10.06 -30.88 7.99
N LEU A 58 9.24 -30.02 7.38
CA LEU A 58 7.89 -30.41 6.96
C LEU A 58 7.95 -31.10 5.58
N PRO A 59 7.16 -32.15 5.34
CA PRO A 59 7.01 -32.73 4.01
C PRO A 59 6.43 -31.70 3.04
N GLU A 60 6.82 -31.76 1.76
CA GLU A 60 6.44 -30.77 0.74
C GLU A 60 4.92 -30.61 0.60
N SER A 61 4.17 -31.70 0.75
CA SER A 61 2.69 -31.71 0.75
C SER A 61 2.06 -30.84 1.85
N ARG A 62 2.78 -30.58 2.95
CA ARG A 62 2.35 -29.70 4.04
C ARG A 62 2.96 -28.31 3.96
N ARG A 63 3.86 -28.05 3.00
CA ARG A 63 4.45 -26.72 2.80
C ARG A 63 3.48 -25.88 1.97
N ARG A 64 3.19 -24.67 2.45
CA ARG A 64 2.41 -23.71 1.67
C ARG A 64 3.26 -23.24 0.48
N GLN A 65 2.77 -23.51 -0.73
CA GLN A 65 3.37 -23.00 -1.97
C GLN A 65 2.85 -21.58 -2.23
N THR A 66 3.54 -20.58 -1.68
CA THR A 66 3.22 -19.15 -1.93
C THR A 66 4.13 -18.59 -3.01
N SER A 67 3.54 -18.00 -4.05
CA SER A 67 4.29 -17.16 -4.98
C SER A 67 4.53 -15.79 -4.36
N SER A 68 5.79 -15.35 -4.36
CA SER A 68 6.13 -13.99 -3.94
C SER A 68 6.04 -13.02 -5.10
N GLN A 69 5.52 -11.84 -4.82
CA GLN A 69 5.49 -10.72 -5.78
C GLN A 69 6.72 -9.82 -5.68
N MET A 70 7.68 -10.18 -4.82
CA MET A 70 8.89 -9.43 -4.53
C MET A 70 9.93 -9.65 -5.64
N THR A 71 10.45 -8.57 -6.21
CA THR A 71 11.41 -8.60 -7.35
C THR A 71 12.78 -8.04 -6.98
N GLY A 72 13.02 -7.70 -5.71
CA GLY A 72 14.26 -7.01 -5.31
C GLY A 72 14.39 -5.60 -5.93
N CYS A 73 13.26 -4.97 -6.31
CA CYS A 73 13.25 -3.63 -6.91
C CYS A 73 14.12 -2.62 -6.14
N PRO A 74 15.14 -2.01 -6.78
CA PRO A 74 16.05 -1.10 -6.09
C PRO A 74 15.43 0.27 -5.81
N TYR A 75 14.32 0.60 -6.48
CA TYR A 75 13.70 1.92 -6.42
C TYR A 75 13.42 2.40 -4.99
N LYS A 76 13.96 3.57 -4.64
CA LYS A 76 13.79 4.25 -3.36
C LYS A 76 13.66 5.76 -3.57
N LEU A 77 13.06 6.41 -2.58
CA LEU A 77 12.99 7.86 -2.48
C LEU A 77 13.02 8.28 -1.02
N VAL A 78 13.30 9.55 -0.77
CA VAL A 78 13.38 10.09 0.58
C VAL A 78 12.48 11.30 0.71
N VAL A 79 11.68 11.31 1.77
CA VAL A 79 10.94 12.49 2.24
C VAL A 79 11.73 13.06 3.40
N SER A 80 12.29 14.26 3.26
CA SER A 80 13.20 14.83 4.27
C SER A 80 12.98 16.32 4.47
N ARG A 81 13.31 16.80 5.67
CA ARG A 81 13.39 18.22 6.02
C ARG A 81 14.78 18.55 6.54
N GLN A 82 15.21 19.81 6.41
CA GLN A 82 16.54 20.22 6.85
C GLN A 82 16.64 20.32 8.38
N HIS A 83 15.63 20.93 9.02
CA HIS A 83 15.52 21.08 10.47
C HIS A 83 14.06 20.89 10.92
N PRO A 84 13.75 20.78 12.22
CA PRO A 84 12.39 20.47 12.70
C PRO A 84 11.30 21.42 12.21
N LEU A 85 11.61 22.71 12.06
CA LEU A 85 10.69 23.74 11.55
C LEU A 85 10.61 23.82 10.02
N ALA A 86 11.47 23.10 9.29
CA ALA A 86 11.50 23.13 7.84
C ALA A 86 10.37 22.26 7.26
N GLN A 87 9.92 22.62 6.08
CA GLN A 87 8.97 21.84 5.30
C GLN A 87 9.59 20.52 4.82
N TRP A 88 8.73 19.53 4.62
CA TRP A 88 9.11 18.23 4.11
C TRP A 88 9.19 18.26 2.60
N VAL A 89 10.26 17.71 2.04
CA VAL A 89 10.50 17.68 0.59
C VAL A 89 10.75 16.26 0.14
N ILE A 90 10.11 15.88 -0.98
CA ILE A 90 10.35 14.59 -1.65
C ILE A 90 11.60 14.74 -2.53
N ARG A 91 12.56 13.83 -2.35
CA ARG A 91 13.85 13.83 -3.06
C ARG A 91 14.16 12.42 -3.57
N ARG A 92 14.91 12.36 -4.67
CA ARG A 92 15.55 11.12 -5.13
C ARG A 92 16.62 10.68 -4.13
N THR A 93 16.88 9.38 -4.09
CA THR A 93 18.08 8.87 -3.44
C THR A 93 19.32 9.25 -4.24
N ARG A 94 20.46 9.39 -3.56
CA ARG A 94 21.75 9.70 -4.21
C ARG A 94 22.30 8.56 -5.07
N ASN A 95 21.79 7.34 -4.91
CA ASN A 95 22.19 6.20 -5.70
C ASN A 95 21.33 6.13 -6.97
N ASP A 96 21.97 6.18 -8.15
CA ASP A 96 21.31 6.18 -9.45
C ASP A 96 20.53 4.89 -9.71
N GLU A 97 21.06 3.74 -9.29
CA GLU A 97 20.36 2.45 -9.38
C GLU A 97 19.05 2.42 -8.60
N SER A 98 18.93 3.28 -7.58
CA SER A 98 17.73 3.38 -6.75
C SER A 98 16.67 4.32 -7.35
N ASN A 99 16.89 4.84 -8.56
CA ASN A 99 15.93 5.72 -9.25
C ASN A 99 15.11 5.00 -10.34
N GLU A 100 15.35 3.69 -10.57
CA GLU A 100 14.68 2.92 -11.62
C GLU A 100 13.92 1.69 -11.06
N HIS A 101 12.80 1.37 -11.71
CA HIS A 101 12.00 0.19 -11.39
C HIS A 101 12.42 -0.97 -12.29
N ASN A 102 12.67 -2.14 -11.69
CA ASN A 102 13.00 -3.38 -12.42
C ASN A 102 11.78 -4.24 -12.78
N HIS A 103 10.57 -3.69 -12.71
CA HIS A 103 9.33 -4.42 -12.96
C HIS A 103 8.30 -3.50 -13.61
N PRO A 104 7.34 -4.04 -14.38
CA PRO A 104 6.32 -3.24 -15.01
C PRO A 104 5.39 -2.59 -13.99
N ALA A 105 4.73 -1.51 -14.41
CA ALA A 105 3.60 -0.93 -13.71
C ALA A 105 2.46 -1.95 -13.58
N LEU A 106 1.77 -1.95 -12.44
CA LEU A 106 0.65 -2.85 -12.17
C LEU A 106 -0.62 -2.06 -11.86
N PRO A 107 -1.81 -2.62 -12.13
CA PRO A 107 -3.06 -1.96 -11.79
C PRO A 107 -3.14 -1.72 -10.27
N PRO A 108 -3.80 -0.63 -9.82
CA PRO A 108 -3.92 -0.31 -8.39
C PRO A 108 -4.44 -1.46 -7.53
N ALA A 109 -5.34 -2.28 -8.07
CA ALA A 109 -5.90 -3.46 -7.39
C ALA A 109 -4.86 -4.52 -7.02
N ALA A 110 -3.76 -4.63 -7.77
CA ALA A 110 -2.68 -5.58 -7.46
C ALA A 110 -1.92 -5.19 -6.18
N HIS A 111 -1.99 -3.92 -5.77
CA HIS A 111 -1.29 -3.41 -4.60
C HIS A 111 -2.19 -3.39 -3.37
N CYS A 112 -1.83 -4.15 -2.33
CA CYS A 112 -2.59 -4.19 -1.07
C CYS A 112 -2.80 -2.81 -0.45
N ARG A 113 -1.85 -1.86 -0.61
CA ARG A 113 -1.97 -0.50 -0.08
C ARG A 113 -3.20 0.22 -0.65
N TYR A 114 -3.41 0.17 -1.96
CA TYR A 114 -4.52 0.89 -2.60
C TYR A 114 -5.86 0.20 -2.37
N ARG A 115 -5.88 -1.14 -2.30
CA ARG A 115 -7.07 -1.88 -1.85
C ARG A 115 -7.47 -1.48 -0.43
N ASN A 116 -6.51 -1.41 0.50
CA ASN A 116 -6.77 -0.98 1.87
C ASN A 116 -7.26 0.47 1.92
N MET A 117 -6.69 1.39 1.14
CA MET A 117 -7.19 2.77 1.06
C MET A 117 -8.62 2.82 0.51
N ALA A 118 -8.95 2.00 -0.48
CA ALA A 118 -10.30 1.93 -1.04
C ALA A 118 -11.32 1.38 -0.03
N ILE A 119 -10.91 0.43 0.83
CA ILE A 119 -11.70 -0.11 1.93
C ILE A 119 -11.87 0.93 3.04
N GLU A 120 -10.79 1.61 3.46
CA GLU A 120 -10.85 2.58 4.57
C GLU A 120 -11.81 3.73 4.23
N LYS A 121 -11.78 4.23 2.99
CA LYS A 121 -12.74 5.23 2.49
C LYS A 121 -14.20 4.79 2.55
N ARG A 122 -14.48 3.49 2.66
CA ARG A 122 -15.82 2.89 2.66
C ARG A 122 -16.12 2.15 3.96
N LYS A 123 -15.25 2.27 4.96
CA LYS A 123 -15.31 1.48 6.19
C LYS A 123 -16.64 1.66 6.91
N GLU A 124 -17.08 2.90 7.07
CA GLU A 124 -18.36 3.23 7.72
C GLU A 124 -19.54 2.57 7.02
N LYS A 125 -19.56 2.62 5.67
CA LYS A 125 -20.60 1.96 4.88
C LYS A 125 -20.56 0.43 5.02
N ILE A 126 -19.36 -0.16 4.98
CA ILE A 126 -19.18 -1.61 5.16
C ILE A 126 -19.73 -2.04 6.52
N ILE A 127 -19.43 -1.28 7.58
CA ILE A 127 -19.88 -1.56 8.94
C ILE A 127 -21.39 -1.39 9.04
N SER A 128 -21.95 -0.29 8.54
CA SER A 128 -23.40 -0.04 8.54
C SER A 128 -24.18 -1.17 7.84
N LEU A 129 -23.72 -1.62 6.67
CA LEU A 129 -24.34 -2.73 5.95
C LEU A 129 -24.19 -4.06 6.70
N PHE A 130 -23.04 -4.28 7.34
CA PHE A 130 -22.78 -5.48 8.14
C PHE A 130 -23.69 -5.53 9.38
N ASP A 131 -23.83 -4.42 10.10
CA ASP A 131 -24.69 -4.30 11.28
C ASP A 131 -26.18 -4.43 10.90
N ALA A 132 -26.56 -4.03 9.67
CA ALA A 132 -27.87 -4.30 9.08
C ALA A 132 -28.08 -5.76 8.62
N GLY A 133 -27.11 -6.65 8.85
CA GLY A 133 -27.20 -8.08 8.52
C GLY A 133 -26.91 -8.44 7.06
N VAL A 134 -26.42 -7.50 6.25
CA VAL A 134 -26.08 -7.76 4.84
C VAL A 134 -24.86 -8.67 4.75
N LYS A 135 -24.93 -9.70 3.90
CA LYS A 135 -23.83 -10.67 3.78
C LYS A 135 -22.60 -10.01 3.12
N PRO A 136 -21.35 -10.36 3.53
CA PRO A 136 -20.13 -9.75 2.99
C PRO A 136 -20.00 -9.78 1.45
N MET A 137 -20.50 -10.84 0.81
CA MET A 137 -20.52 -10.93 -0.66
C MET A 137 -21.47 -9.94 -1.33
N GLN A 138 -22.61 -9.63 -0.68
CA GLN A 138 -23.56 -8.64 -1.16
C GLN A 138 -23.00 -7.22 -0.96
N ILE A 139 -22.34 -6.98 0.19
CA ILE A 139 -21.60 -5.74 0.45
C ILE A 139 -20.56 -5.52 -0.66
N LEU A 140 -19.74 -6.52 -1.00
CA LEU A 140 -18.76 -6.41 -2.08
C LEU A 140 -19.41 -6.04 -3.42
N LYS A 141 -20.51 -6.71 -3.81
CA LYS A 141 -21.22 -6.40 -5.06
C LYS A 141 -21.73 -4.97 -5.07
N GLN A 142 -22.30 -4.51 -3.96
CA GLN A 142 -22.79 -3.13 -3.82
C GLN A 142 -21.64 -2.12 -3.97
N LEU A 143 -20.49 -2.39 -3.34
CA LEU A 143 -19.30 -1.54 -3.48
C LEU A 143 -18.74 -1.50 -4.91
N GLN A 144 -18.87 -2.58 -5.67
CA GLN A 144 -18.40 -2.66 -7.06
C GLN A 144 -19.34 -1.96 -8.05
N LEU A 145 -20.64 -1.87 -7.73
CA LEU A 145 -21.65 -1.21 -8.55
C LEU A 145 -21.65 0.32 -8.39
N GLU A 146 -21.04 0.85 -7.33
CA GLU A 146 -20.95 2.28 -7.10
C GLU A 146 -20.10 2.99 -8.17
N THR A 147 -20.69 3.97 -8.86
CA THR A 147 -20.01 4.82 -9.84
C THR A 147 -18.84 5.58 -9.19
N GLY A 148 -17.68 5.63 -9.86
CA GLY A 148 -16.47 6.27 -9.33
C GLY A 148 -15.71 5.43 -8.29
N CYS A 149 -16.11 4.19 -8.05
CA CYS A 149 -15.37 3.33 -7.14
C CYS A 149 -14.08 2.80 -7.78
N HIS A 150 -12.94 3.03 -7.12
CA HIS A 150 -11.74 2.19 -7.29
C HIS A 150 -11.95 0.79 -6.66
N ALA A 151 -13.20 0.31 -6.55
CA ALA A 151 -13.52 -1.02 -6.02
C ALA A 151 -13.42 -2.12 -7.09
N LYS A 152 -13.21 -1.75 -8.36
CA LYS A 152 -12.79 -2.68 -9.43
C LYS A 152 -11.45 -3.31 -9.02
N GLY A 153 -11.52 -4.52 -8.47
CA GLY A 153 -10.38 -5.29 -7.97
C GLY A 153 -10.32 -5.49 -6.45
N LEU A 154 -11.31 -5.01 -5.69
CA LEU A 154 -11.53 -5.50 -4.33
C LEU A 154 -12.00 -6.95 -4.36
N THR A 155 -11.49 -7.73 -3.43
CA THR A 155 -11.82 -9.14 -3.26
C THR A 155 -12.74 -9.34 -2.06
N ARG A 156 -13.43 -10.49 -1.99
CA ARG A 156 -14.22 -10.86 -0.80
C ARG A 156 -13.41 -10.78 0.50
N TYR A 157 -12.14 -11.16 0.43
CA TYR A 157 -11.25 -11.16 1.59
C TYR A 157 -10.99 -9.76 2.14
N ASP A 158 -10.99 -8.73 1.28
CA ASP A 158 -10.80 -7.35 1.70
C ASP A 158 -11.97 -6.90 2.61
N VAL A 159 -13.22 -7.28 2.26
CA VAL A 159 -14.42 -7.02 3.08
C VAL A 159 -14.40 -7.86 4.36
N TYR A 160 -14.11 -9.16 4.27
CA TYR A 160 -14.01 -10.02 5.47
C TYR A 160 -12.96 -9.51 6.47
N ASN A 161 -11.79 -9.07 5.97
CA ASN A 161 -10.73 -8.54 6.82
C ASN A 161 -11.15 -7.21 7.47
N ALA A 162 -11.89 -6.36 6.77
CA ALA A 162 -12.44 -5.12 7.34
C ALA A 162 -13.41 -5.41 8.49
N ILE A 163 -14.36 -6.33 8.29
CA ILE A 163 -15.32 -6.75 9.32
C ILE A 163 -14.60 -7.40 10.50
N ARG A 164 -13.61 -8.26 10.24
CA ARG A 164 -12.81 -8.89 11.30
C ARG A 164 -12.09 -7.84 12.15
N LYS A 165 -11.48 -6.84 11.54
CA LYS A 165 -10.82 -5.74 12.27
C LYS A 165 -11.81 -4.95 13.12
N TYR A 166 -13.00 -4.67 12.58
CA TYR A 166 -14.06 -4.00 13.34
C TYR A 166 -14.45 -4.80 14.59
N ARG A 167 -14.68 -6.12 14.46
CA ARG A 167 -14.98 -6.98 15.61
C ARG A 167 -13.88 -6.99 16.67
N GLN A 168 -12.61 -6.98 16.24
CA GLN A 168 -11.46 -6.94 17.16
C GLN A 168 -11.32 -5.62 17.92
N GLN A 169 -11.95 -4.53 17.45
CA GLN A 169 -11.93 -3.22 18.11
C GLN A 169 -13.09 -3.06 19.12
N GLN A 170 -14.07 -3.96 19.09
CA GLN A 170 -15.24 -3.97 19.97
C GLN A 170 -15.08 -4.91 21.18
N VAL A 171 -13.98 -5.69 21.22
CA VAL A 171 -13.57 -6.58 22.32
C VAL A 171 -12.44 -5.91 23.08
#